data_AF-A0AAJ1URW9-F1
#
_entry.id   AF-A0AAJ1URW9-F1
#
_cell.length_a   1.000
_cell.length_b   1.000
_cell.length_c   1.000
_cell.angle_alpha   90.00
_cell.angle_beta   90.00
_cell.angle_gamma   90.00
#
_symmetry.space_group_name_H-M   'P 1'
#
loop_
_entity.id
_entity.type
_entity.pdbx_description
1 polymer ?
#
loop_
_entity_poly.entity_id
_entity_poly.type
_entity_poly.pdbx_seq_one_letter_code
_entity_poly.pdbx_strand_id
1 'polypeptide(L)'
;MTIFMILLAVIGGALLSVQAAINGQLGSKVGVFRSAFLTFSVGALITALLIFYFEPKQTLTLLDVPKWQLLGAMCGVPYIVIMVLAVQRIGAAVATVAVIFGQLLMSMLIDNFGWFGNEILPFSTYRLGALICLAIALYFIYSSSKTTQVEPNS
;
A
#
# COMPACT_ATOMS: atom_id res chain seq x y z
N MET A 1 23.39 -0.73 -7.26
CA MET A 1 22.12 -0.01 -7.56
C MET A 1 20.89 -0.82 -7.15
N THR A 2 20.74 -2.08 -7.57
CA THR A 2 19.57 -2.92 -7.22
C THR A 2 19.37 -3.11 -5.71
N ILE A 3 20.41 -3.50 -4.96
CA ILE A 3 20.31 -3.70 -3.50
C ILE A 3 19.90 -2.41 -2.79
N PHE A 4 20.44 -1.27 -3.22
CA PHE A 4 20.08 0.03 -2.67
C PHE A 4 18.59 0.36 -2.89
N MET A 5 18.07 0.11 -4.10
CA MET A 5 16.63 0.29 -4.39
C MET A 5 15.76 -0.66 -3.56
N ILE A 6 16.20 -1.90 -3.34
CA ILE A 6 15.49 -2.85 -2.45
C ILE A 6 15.43 -2.30 -1.02
N LEU A 7 16.54 -1.77 -0.49
CA LEU A 7 16.56 -1.17 0.83
C LEU A 7 15.63 0.04 0.93
N LEU A 8 15.62 0.93 -0.07
CA LEU A 8 14.69 2.05 -0.12
C LEU A 8 13.23 1.60 -0.17
N ALA A 9 12.91 0.55 -0.93
CA ALA A 9 11.57 -0.02 -0.98
C ALA A 9 11.13 -0.59 0.37
N VAL A 10 12.04 -1.25 1.10
CA VAL A 10 11.79 -1.73 2.47
C VAL A 10 11.51 -0.57 3.42
N ILE A 11 12.30 0.51 3.34
CA ILE A 11 12.08 1.73 4.14
C ILE A 11 10.71 2.35 3.79
N GLY A 12 10.36 2.43 2.51
CA GLY A 12 9.04 2.90 2.06
C GLY A 12 7.90 2.06 2.63
N GLY A 13 8.05 0.73 2.62
CA GLY A 13 7.10 -0.19 3.26
C GLY A 13 6.95 0.04 4.77
N ALA A 14 8.07 0.25 5.48
CA ALA A 14 8.04 0.57 6.90
C ALA A 14 7.30 1.90 7.20
N LEU A 15 7.53 2.93 6.38
CA LEU A 15 6.83 4.21 6.47
C LEU A 15 5.32 4.05 6.22
N LEU A 16 4.90 3.19 5.29
CA LEU A 16 3.47 2.89 5.08
C LEU A 16 2.83 2.22 6.31
N SER A 17 3.55 1.34 7.01
CA SER A 17 3.06 0.75 8.27
C SER A 17 2.91 1.80 9.37
N VAL A 18 3.86 2.73 9.50
CA VAL A 18 3.75 3.87 10.42
C VAL A 18 2.56 4.75 10.07
N GLN A 19 2.40 5.10 8.80
CA GLN A 19 1.26 5.88 8.31
C GLN A 19 -0.07 5.19 8.63
N ALA A 20 -0.16 3.88 8.42
CA ALA A 20 -1.39 3.14 8.71
C ALA A 20 -1.77 3.19 10.19
N ALA A 21 -0.80 3.04 11.10
CA ALA A 21 -1.03 3.15 12.53
C ALA A 21 -1.49 4.57 12.93
N ILE A 22 -0.79 5.61 12.45
CA ILE A 22 -1.13 7.02 12.71
C ILE A 22 -2.53 7.35 12.16
N ASN A 23 -2.79 7.02 10.90
CA ASN A 23 -4.06 7.34 10.25
C ASN A 23 -5.23 6.52 10.81
N GLY A 24 -4.98 5.30 11.26
CA GLY A 24 -5.95 4.48 12.01
C GLY A 24 -6.44 5.20 13.27
N GLN A 25 -5.50 5.69 14.08
CA GLN A 25 -5.78 6.46 15.30
C GLN A 25 -6.38 7.83 15.02
N LEU A 26 -5.88 8.55 14.02
CA LEU A 26 -6.45 9.83 13.63
C LEU A 26 -7.88 9.65 13.12
N GLY A 27 -8.10 8.64 12.28
CA GLY A 27 -9.41 8.32 11.72
C GLY A 27 -10.45 7.96 12.78
N SER A 28 -10.05 7.38 13.91
CA SER A 28 -10.99 7.04 15.00
C SER A 28 -11.38 8.26 15.82
N LYS A 29 -10.53 9.29 15.84
CA LYS A 29 -10.77 10.55 16.57
C LYS A 29 -11.52 11.59 15.76
N VAL A 30 -11.15 11.78 14.49
CA VAL A 30 -11.68 12.89 13.66
C VAL A 30 -12.44 12.43 12.42
N GLY A 31 -12.51 11.12 12.17
CA GLY A 31 -13.20 10.52 11.03
C GLY A 31 -12.25 10.12 9.89
N VAL A 32 -12.57 8.99 9.25
CA VAL A 32 -11.74 8.34 8.22
C VAL A 32 -11.53 9.25 7.00
N PHE A 33 -12.58 9.91 6.51
CA PHE A 33 -12.46 10.80 5.34
C PHE A 33 -11.63 12.05 5.61
N ARG A 34 -11.67 12.60 6.83
CA ARG A 34 -10.82 13.75 7.21
C ARG A 34 -9.34 13.35 7.29
N SER A 35 -9.06 12.16 7.84
CA SER A 35 -7.71 11.56 7.87
C SER A 35 -7.17 11.32 6.45
N ALA A 36 -8.00 10.77 5.56
CA ALA A 36 -7.65 10.59 4.14
C ALA A 36 -7.40 11.92 3.43
N PHE A 37 -8.28 12.91 3.61
CA PHE A 37 -8.12 14.23 3.02
C PHE A 37 -6.82 14.92 3.45
N LEU A 38 -6.48 14.85 4.74
CA LEU A 38 -5.21 15.37 5.26
C LEU A 38 -4.01 14.67 4.59
N THR A 39 -4.05 13.34 4.50
CA THR A 39 -2.98 12.53 3.89
C THR A 39 -2.72 12.98 2.45
N PHE A 40 -3.77 13.10 1.64
CA PHE A 40 -3.62 13.53 0.24
C PHE A 40 -3.24 15.00 0.09
N SER A 41 -3.75 15.89 0.95
CA SER A 41 -3.43 17.31 0.89
C SER A 41 -1.97 17.58 1.22
N VAL A 42 -1.46 16.96 2.29
CA VAL A 42 -0.05 17.05 2.68
C VAL A 42 0.84 16.37 1.64
N GLY A 43 0.43 15.19 1.15
CA GLY A 43 1.14 14.50 0.07
C GLY A 43 1.28 15.36 -1.18
N ALA A 44 0.18 15.99 -1.64
CA ALA A 44 0.17 16.87 -2.80
C ALA A 44 1.06 18.11 -2.61
N LEU A 45 1.04 18.72 -1.43
CA LEU A 45 1.91 19.86 -1.12
C LEU A 45 3.39 19.47 -1.15
N ILE A 46 3.74 18.38 -0.48
CA ILE A 46 5.13 17.90 -0.43
C ILE A 46 5.63 17.54 -1.82
N THR A 47 4.84 16.80 -2.62
CA THR A 47 5.25 16.44 -3.98
C THR A 47 5.32 17.67 -4.89
N ALA A 48 4.43 18.66 -4.76
CA ALA A 48 4.53 19.92 -5.49
C ALA A 48 5.84 20.68 -5.19
N LEU A 49 6.26 20.71 -3.93
CA LEU A 49 7.56 21.30 -3.56
C LEU A 49 8.73 20.49 -4.13
N LEU A 50 8.66 19.16 -4.09
CA LEU A 50 9.70 18.31 -4.67
C LEU A 50 9.82 18.52 -6.19
N ILE A 51 8.69 18.63 -6.90
CA ILE A 51 8.65 18.95 -8.33
C ILE A 51 9.35 20.30 -8.57
N PHE A 52 8.97 21.32 -7.80
CA PHE A 52 9.50 22.67 -7.98
C PHE A 52 11.02 22.79 -7.77
N TYR A 53 11.57 22.10 -6.76
CA TYR A 53 12.98 22.23 -6.40
C TYR A 53 13.91 21.19 -7.03
N PHE A 54 13.43 19.98 -7.31
CA PHE A 54 14.29 18.85 -7.65
C PHE A 54 13.97 18.16 -8.98
N GLU A 55 12.74 18.27 -9.49
CA GLU A 55 12.34 17.52 -10.69
C GLU A 55 12.78 18.24 -11.97
N PRO A 56 13.54 17.57 -12.87
CA PRO A 56 13.91 18.14 -14.15
C PRO A 56 12.69 18.29 -15.07
N LYS A 57 12.77 19.23 -16.02
CA LYS A 57 11.72 19.44 -17.02
C LYS A 57 11.49 18.16 -17.84
N GLN A 58 10.24 17.73 -17.88
CA GLN A 58 9.78 16.64 -18.73
C GLN A 58 9.26 17.16 -20.06
N THR A 59 9.35 16.35 -21.12
CA THR A 59 8.86 16.68 -22.47
C THR A 59 7.34 16.54 -22.59
N LEU A 60 6.75 15.70 -21.75
CA LEU A 60 5.32 15.42 -21.72
C LEU A 60 4.72 15.98 -20.43
N THR A 61 3.49 16.45 -20.51
CA THR A 61 2.67 16.84 -19.36
C THR A 61 1.66 15.74 -19.04
N LEU A 62 0.98 15.88 -17.90
CA LEU A 62 -0.13 14.99 -17.53
C LEU A 62 -1.31 15.03 -18.53
N LEU A 63 -1.38 16.05 -19.39
CA LEU A 63 -2.40 16.15 -20.44
C LEU A 63 -2.04 15.36 -21.70
N ASP A 64 -0.75 15.05 -21.89
CA ASP A 64 -0.24 14.38 -23.08
C ASP A 64 -0.26 12.84 -22.96
N VAL A 65 -0.39 12.32 -21.73
CA VAL A 65 -0.39 10.88 -21.47
C VAL A 65 -1.77 10.24 -21.69
N PRO A 66 -1.84 8.93 -21.98
CA PRO A 66 -3.11 8.20 -22.03
C PRO A 66 -3.90 8.36 -20.73
N LYS A 67 -5.15 8.85 -20.81
CA LYS A 67 -5.97 9.22 -19.64
C LYS A 67 -6.21 8.07 -18.65
N TRP A 68 -6.13 6.81 -19.10
CA TRP A 68 -6.24 5.67 -18.20
C TRP A 68 -5.10 5.62 -17.17
N GLN A 69 -3.91 6.15 -17.49
CA GLN A 69 -2.78 6.20 -16.55
C GLN A 69 -3.08 7.14 -15.37
N LEU A 70 -3.90 8.17 -15.60
CA LEU A 70 -4.32 9.10 -14.55
C LEU A 70 -5.28 8.46 -13.54
N LEU A 71 -5.96 7.36 -13.92
CA LEU A 71 -6.80 6.61 -12.99
C LEU A 71 -6.01 5.99 -11.83
N GLY A 72 -4.70 5.79 -11.99
CA GLY A 72 -3.82 5.33 -10.91
C GLY A 72 -3.87 6.26 -9.70
N ALA A 73 -4.02 7.57 -9.90
CA ALA A 73 -4.16 8.54 -8.82
C ALA A 73 -5.45 8.32 -8.00
N MET A 74 -6.51 7.78 -8.63
CA MET A 74 -7.78 7.50 -7.96
C MET A 74 -7.72 6.26 -7.07
N CYS A 75 -6.81 5.32 -7.32
CA CYS A 75 -6.68 4.07 -6.54
C CYS A 75 -6.20 4.31 -5.10
N GLY A 76 -5.49 5.41 -4.84
CA GLY A 76 -4.96 5.72 -3.51
C GLY A 76 -6.06 6.00 -2.48
N VAL A 77 -7.15 6.67 -2.87
CA VAL A 77 -8.23 7.07 -1.96
C VAL A 77 -8.95 5.88 -1.35
N PRO A 78 -9.50 4.91 -2.12
CA PRO A 78 -10.11 3.73 -1.53
C PRO A 78 -9.07 2.92 -0.74
N TYR A 79 -7.82 2.85 -1.18
CA TYR A 79 -6.75 2.19 -0.43
C TYR A 79 -6.59 2.78 0.98
N ILE A 80 -6.42 4.10 1.13
CA ILE A 80 -6.19 4.68 2.46
C ILE A 80 -7.42 4.57 3.35
N VAL A 81 -8.62 4.71 2.78
CA VAL A 81 -9.89 4.58 3.52
C VAL A 81 -10.04 3.15 4.05
N ILE A 82 -9.87 2.14 3.18
CA ILE A 82 -9.92 0.73 3.57
C ILE A 82 -8.84 0.42 4.60
N MET A 83 -7.62 0.92 4.40
CA MET A 83 -6.51 0.68 5.32
C MET A 83 -6.80 1.24 6.71
N VAL A 84 -7.26 2.50 6.81
CA VAL A 84 -7.62 3.12 8.09
C VAL A 84 -8.72 2.34 8.80
N LEU A 85 -9.78 1.95 8.07
CA LEU A 85 -10.86 1.13 8.61
C LEU A 85 -10.37 -0.26 9.07
N ALA A 86 -9.48 -0.88 8.30
CA ALA A 86 -8.89 -2.16 8.63
C ALA A 86 -8.04 -2.05 9.90
N VAL A 87 -7.16 -1.05 10.01
CA VAL A 87 -6.34 -0.83 11.21
C VAL A 87 -7.22 -0.67 12.46
N GLN A 88 -8.33 0.06 12.37
CA GLN A 88 -9.27 0.24 13.48
C GLN A 88 -9.96 -1.06 13.92
N ARG A 89 -10.14 -2.03 13.01
CA ARG A 89 -10.91 -3.26 13.28
C ARG A 89 -10.05 -4.48 13.58
N ILE A 90 -8.93 -4.63 12.88
CA ILE A 90 -8.08 -5.83 12.92
C ILE A 90 -6.63 -5.51 13.32
N GLY A 91 -6.33 -4.25 13.65
CA GLY A 91 -5.00 -3.81 14.04
C GLY A 91 -4.05 -3.57 12.85
N ALA A 92 -2.97 -2.85 13.11
CA ALA A 92 -2.03 -2.42 12.07
C ALA A 92 -1.27 -3.58 11.41
N ALA A 93 -0.85 -4.57 12.19
CA ALA A 93 -0.07 -5.71 11.69
C ALA A 93 -0.90 -6.58 10.73
N VAL A 94 -2.09 -7.01 11.13
CA VAL A 94 -2.98 -7.83 10.28
C VAL A 94 -3.38 -7.07 9.02
N ALA A 95 -3.76 -5.79 9.14
CA ALA A 95 -4.13 -4.95 8.01
C ALA A 95 -2.97 -4.80 7.00
N THR A 96 -1.75 -4.59 7.49
CA THR A 96 -0.56 -4.44 6.63
C THR A 96 -0.29 -5.71 5.83
N VAL A 97 -0.28 -6.88 6.49
CA VAL A 97 0.01 -8.14 5.79
C VAL A 97 -1.11 -8.52 4.82
N ALA A 98 -2.38 -8.24 5.16
CA ALA A 98 -3.49 -8.43 4.23
C ALA A 98 -3.37 -7.54 2.97
N VAL A 99 -2.94 -6.29 3.14
CA VAL A 99 -2.66 -5.39 2.02
C VAL A 99 -1.53 -5.91 1.15
N ILE A 100 -0.39 -6.31 1.74
CA ILE A 100 0.75 -6.83 0.99
C ILE A 100 0.33 -8.09 0.22
N PHE A 101 -0.52 -8.94 0.81
CA PHE A 101 -1.07 -10.12 0.13
C PHE A 101 -1.89 -9.74 -1.11
N GLY A 102 -2.81 -8.78 -0.98
CA GLY A 102 -3.60 -8.29 -2.11
C GLY A 102 -2.74 -7.63 -3.19
N GLN A 103 -1.72 -6.85 -2.80
CA GLN A 103 -0.77 -6.23 -3.72
C GLN A 103 0.02 -7.27 -4.51
N LEU A 104 0.53 -8.31 -3.82
CA LEU A 104 1.29 -9.39 -4.46
C LEU A 104 0.40 -10.18 -5.42
N LEU A 105 -0.82 -10.55 -5.01
CA LEU A 105 -1.77 -11.25 -5.86
C LEU A 105 -2.10 -10.45 -7.12
N MET A 106 -2.43 -9.16 -6.97
CA MET A 106 -2.78 -8.31 -8.11
C MET A 106 -1.59 -8.07 -9.04
N SER A 107 -0.38 -7.88 -8.49
CA SER A 107 0.85 -7.79 -9.28
C SER A 107 1.08 -9.06 -10.12
N MET A 108 0.81 -10.24 -9.55
CA MET A 108 0.90 -11.49 -10.31
C MET A 108 -0.10 -11.57 -11.47
N LEU A 109 -1.33 -11.11 -11.26
CA LEU A 109 -2.34 -11.05 -12.32
C LEU A 109 -1.94 -10.07 -13.42
N ILE A 110 -1.50 -8.85 -13.04
CA ILE A 110 -1.05 -7.82 -13.99
C ILE A 110 0.06 -8.37 -14.88
N ASP A 111 1.08 -8.99 -14.27
CA ASP A 111 2.24 -9.50 -15.00
C ASP A 111 1.88 -10.71 -15.86
N ASN A 112 1.02 -11.62 -15.37
CA ASN A 112 0.64 -12.80 -16.14
C ASN A 112 -0.22 -12.46 -17.36
N PHE A 113 -1.07 -11.43 -17.26
CA PHE A 113 -1.93 -11.00 -18.36
C PHE A 113 -1.35 -9.84 -19.19
N GLY A 114 -0.18 -9.32 -18.82
CA GLY A 114 0.43 -8.16 -19.49
C GLY A 114 -0.45 -6.90 -19.41
N TRP A 115 -1.24 -6.75 -18.34
CA TRP A 115 -2.10 -5.58 -18.18
C TRP A 115 -1.27 -4.30 -18.13
N PHE A 116 -1.86 -3.19 -18.63
CA PHE A 116 -1.23 -1.87 -18.65
C PHE A 116 0.03 -1.76 -19.50
N GLY A 117 0.29 -2.72 -20.39
CA GLY A 117 1.49 -2.75 -21.23
C GLY A 117 2.72 -3.34 -20.54
N ASN A 118 2.55 -4.03 -19.41
CA ASN A 118 3.63 -4.78 -18.78
C ASN A 118 4.08 -5.97 -19.64
N GLU A 119 5.35 -6.36 -19.48
CA GLU A 119 5.85 -7.62 -20.03
C GLU A 119 5.08 -8.81 -19.46
N ILE A 120 4.70 -9.75 -20.33
CA ILE A 120 4.00 -10.96 -19.93
C ILE A 120 5.00 -11.87 -19.21
N LEU A 121 4.87 -11.96 -17.89
CA LEU A 121 5.65 -12.86 -17.05
C LEU A 121 4.74 -13.98 -16.53
N PRO A 122 4.83 -15.19 -17.08
CA PRO A 122 3.93 -16.28 -16.72
C PRO A 122 4.07 -16.66 -15.24
N PHE A 123 3.01 -17.27 -14.70
CA PHE A 123 3.05 -17.84 -13.36
C PHE A 123 4.21 -18.83 -13.22
N SER A 124 5.04 -18.63 -12.20
CA SER A 124 6.10 -19.56 -11.81
C SER A 124 5.79 -20.19 -10.46
N THR A 125 6.31 -21.38 -10.22
CA THR A 125 6.14 -22.09 -8.94
C THR A 125 6.69 -21.28 -7.76
N TYR A 126 7.75 -20.49 -7.97
CA TYR A 126 8.31 -19.60 -6.96
C TYR A 126 7.35 -18.45 -6.59
N ARG A 127 6.64 -17.88 -7.58
CA ARG A 127 5.64 -16.83 -7.34
C ARG A 127 4.46 -17.38 -6.54
N LEU A 128 3.99 -18.57 -6.90
CA LEU A 128 2.95 -19.25 -6.14
C LEU A 128 3.40 -19.56 -4.70
N GLY A 129 4.64 -20.03 -4.53
CA GLY A 129 5.25 -20.24 -3.21
C GLY A 129 5.28 -18.96 -2.37
N ALA A 130 5.65 -17.81 -2.96
CA ALA A 130 5.64 -16.53 -2.26
C ALA A 130 4.23 -16.13 -1.79
N LEU A 131 3.21 -16.34 -2.63
CA LEU A 131 1.82 -16.07 -2.26
C LEU A 131 1.35 -16.96 -1.11
N ILE A 132 1.70 -18.25 -1.13
CA ILE A 132 1.39 -19.20 -0.06
C ILE A 132 2.09 -18.80 1.25
N CYS A 133 3.39 -18.49 1.20
CA CYS A 133 4.14 -18.05 2.38
C CYS A 133 3.50 -16.81 3.03
N LEU A 134 3.05 -15.86 2.20
CA LEU A 134 2.40 -14.65 2.69
C LEU A 134 1.00 -14.92 3.26
N ALA A 135 0.26 -15.88 2.70
CA ALA A 135 -1.01 -16.34 3.27
C ALA A 135 -0.81 -17.00 4.65
N ILE A 136 0.24 -17.80 4.82
CA ILE A 136 0.63 -18.41 6.10
C ILE A 136 1.00 -17.31 7.11
N ALA A 137 1.80 -16.33 6.70
CA ALA A 137 2.16 -15.19 7.54
C ALA A 137 0.93 -14.40 8.00
N LEU A 138 -0.02 -14.14 7.10
CA LEU A 138 -1.29 -13.48 7.42
C LEU A 138 -2.08 -14.28 8.46
N TYR A 139 -2.19 -15.60 8.27
CA TYR A 139 -2.87 -16.49 9.20
C TYR A 139 -2.25 -16.45 10.60
N PHE A 140 -0.92 -16.52 10.71
CA PHE A 140 -0.25 -16.48 12.02
C PHE A 140 -0.42 -15.14 12.73
N ILE A 141 -0.27 -14.02 12.02
CA ILE A 141 -0.42 -12.69 12.62
C ILE A 141 -1.87 -12.45 13.05
N TYR A 142 -2.84 -12.88 12.24
CA TYR A 142 -4.25 -12.82 12.61
C TYR A 142 -4.56 -13.67 13.84
N SER A 143 -4.04 -14.90 13.89
CA SER A 143 -4.28 -15.82 15.00
C SER A 143 -3.68 -15.30 16.30
N SER A 144 -2.45 -14.78 16.26
CA SER A 144 -1.79 -14.15 17.41
C SER A 144 -2.59 -12.93 17.91
N SER A 145 -3.10 -12.10 17.01
CA SER A 145 -3.89 -10.91 17.38
C SER A 145 -5.22 -11.28 18.03
N LYS A 146 -5.81 -12.43 17.66
CA LYS A 146 -7.03 -12.97 18.29
C LYS A 146 -6.76 -13.43 19.73
N THR A 147 -5.65 -14.12 19.97
CA THR A 147 -5.28 -14.62 21.31
C THR A 147 -5.11 -13.46 22.30
N THR A 148 -4.46 -12.37 21.90
CA THR A 148 -4.24 -11.19 22.76
C THR A 148 -5.53 -10.46 23.15
N GLN A 149 -6.61 -10.58 22.37
CA GLN A 149 -7.92 -9.99 22.69
C GLN A 149 -8.74 -10.86 23.66
N VAL A 150 -8.40 -12.15 23.81
CA VAL A 150 -9.13 -13.12 24.64
C VAL A 150 -8.52 -13.25 26.05
N GLU A 151 -7.25 -12.87 26.24
CA GLU A 151 -6.57 -12.84 27.54
C GLU A 151 -6.45 -11.46 28.24
N PRO A 152 -7.47 -10.56 28.32
CA PRO A 152 -7.31 -9.34 29.12
C PRO A 152 -7.30 -9.56 30.64
N ASN A 153 -7.75 -10.71 31.17
CA ASN A 153 -7.99 -10.94 32.61
C ASN A 153 -7.72 -12.39 33.06
N SER A 154 -6.46 -12.83 33.10
CA SER A 154 -6.04 -13.95 33.96
C SER A 154 -5.07 -13.46 35.02
#